data_AF-A0A1G1CPC4-F1
#
_entry.id   AF-A0A1G1CPC4-F1
#
_cell.length_a   1.000
_cell.length_b   1.000
_cell.length_c   1.000
_cell.angle_alpha   90.00
_cell.angle_beta   90.00
_cell.angle_gamma   90.00
#
_symmetry.space_group_name_H-M   'P 1'
#
loop_
_entity.id
_entity.type
_entity.pdbx_description
1 polymer ?
#
loop_
_entity_poly.entity_id
_entity_poly.type
_entity_poly.pdbx_seq_one_letter_code
_entity_poly.pdbx_strand_id
1 'polypeptide(L)'
;MKRFEEIVLLLVLLSYLGLFSVLHFTSTTSFINAQLRPCLLPYSWARSLFALKAIGDYRLVYLSSPEPIAVQVWSSANAQPNPELDTWITAMISETIGQTAHLTFHTLTQTSLTSLSDSELKQTLKTTRPSNQSQPHLRLLYVPQSATLPTNAGAVLSPDAIFIFTQTINQLSETDLVRAKIEQSTIMHEWGHLLGLDHINQANCLMNERVEVFGNRRFQIINLPTQYCPEELYQLRHLNEI
;
A
#
# COMPACT_ATOMS: atom_id res chain seq x y z
N MET A 1 37.81 20.65 -27.73
CA MET A 1 37.54 20.01 -26.42
C MET A 1 36.18 20.42 -25.87
N LYS A 2 35.93 21.70 -25.57
CA LYS A 2 34.63 22.18 -25.02
C LYS A 2 33.36 21.67 -25.74
N ARG A 3 33.29 21.78 -27.08
CA ARG A 3 32.13 21.30 -27.86
C ARG A 3 31.87 19.80 -27.72
N PHE A 4 32.91 19.00 -27.52
CA PHE A 4 32.75 17.55 -27.35
C PHE A 4 32.17 17.24 -25.97
N GLU A 5 32.66 17.90 -24.91
CA GLU A 5 32.14 17.79 -23.55
C GLU A 5 30.66 18.20 -23.48
N GLU A 6 30.28 19.30 -24.16
CA GLU A 6 28.89 19.76 -24.28
C GLU A 6 27.98 18.72 -24.95
N ILE A 7 28.45 18.10 -26.04
CA ILE A 7 27.70 17.05 -26.75
C ILE A 7 27.52 15.82 -25.85
N VAL A 8 28.58 15.38 -25.17
CA VAL A 8 28.50 14.23 -24.26
C VAL A 8 27.52 14.51 -23.12
N LEU A 9 27.59 15.68 -22.49
CA LEU A 9 26.65 16.07 -21.43
C LEU A 9 25.20 16.09 -21.92
N LEU A 10 24.96 16.64 -23.12
CA LEU A 10 23.63 16.66 -23.72
C LEU A 10 23.09 15.24 -23.97
N LEU A 11 23.94 14.33 -24.48
CA LEU A 11 23.54 12.94 -24.71
C LEU A 11 23.21 12.21 -23.41
N VAL A 12 23.98 12.44 -22.34
CA VAL A 12 23.70 11.88 -21.01
C VAL A 12 22.37 12.40 -20.48
N LEU A 13 22.11 13.71 -20.60
CA LEU A 13 20.87 14.33 -20.16
C LEU A 13 19.66 13.78 -20.92
N LEU A 14 19.74 13.68 -22.25
CA LEU A 14 18.68 13.12 -23.08
C LEU A 14 18.43 11.64 -22.76
N SER A 15 19.49 10.87 -22.53
CA SER A 15 19.38 9.46 -22.13
C SER A 15 18.70 9.31 -20.77
N TYR A 16 19.07 10.16 -19.80
CA TYR A 16 18.44 10.22 -18.49
C TYR A 16 16.94 10.57 -18.60
N LEU A 17 16.59 11.62 -19.35
CA LEU A 17 15.20 12.03 -19.53
C LEU A 17 14.37 10.95 -20.23
N GLY A 18 14.96 10.25 -21.21
CA GLY A 18 14.33 9.10 -21.87
C GLY A 18 14.06 7.96 -20.89
N LEU A 19 15.07 7.54 -20.11
CA LEU A 19 14.95 6.50 -19.09
C LEU A 19 13.94 6.88 -18.00
N PHE A 20 14.04 8.12 -17.49
CA PHE A 20 13.10 8.65 -16.51
C PHE A 20 11.67 8.61 -17.04
N SER A 21 11.45 9.08 -18.28
CA SER A 21 10.12 9.08 -18.89
C SER A 21 9.55 7.66 -18.99
N VAL A 22 10.35 6.71 -19.46
CA VAL A 22 9.93 5.31 -19.59
C VAL A 22 9.62 4.70 -18.21
N LEU A 23 10.52 4.82 -17.24
CA LEU A 23 10.35 4.19 -15.93
C LEU A 23 9.25 4.81 -15.07
N HIS A 24 8.96 6.10 -15.26
CA HIS A 24 8.02 6.85 -14.45
C HIS A 24 6.61 6.91 -15.05
N PHE A 25 6.47 7.12 -16.37
CA PHE A 25 5.17 7.36 -17.01
C PHE A 25 4.60 6.14 -17.74
N THR A 26 5.41 5.13 -18.07
CA THR A 26 4.88 3.93 -18.71
C THR A 26 4.37 2.92 -17.69
N SER A 27 3.38 2.11 -18.10
CA SER A 27 2.91 0.97 -17.31
C SER A 27 4.09 0.13 -16.79
N THR A 28 3.96 -0.39 -15.57
CA THR A 28 4.90 -1.37 -15.00
C THR A 28 5.02 -2.63 -15.87
N THR A 29 4.02 -2.92 -16.70
CA THR A 29 3.99 -4.04 -17.64
C THR A 29 4.68 -3.78 -18.97
N SER A 30 5.18 -2.56 -19.23
CA SER A 30 5.93 -2.30 -20.46
C SER A 30 7.23 -3.12 -20.46
N PHE A 31 7.64 -3.63 -21.63
CA PHE A 31 8.83 -4.49 -21.74
C PHE A 31 10.07 -3.86 -21.07
N ILE A 32 10.29 -2.57 -21.27
CA ILE A 32 11.44 -1.86 -20.69
C ILE A 32 11.32 -1.78 -19.17
N ASN A 33 10.14 -1.43 -18.64
CA ASN A 33 9.91 -1.31 -17.20
C ASN A 33 10.00 -2.68 -16.51
N ALA A 34 9.42 -3.72 -17.11
CA ALA A 34 9.48 -5.09 -16.63
C ALA A 34 10.92 -5.65 -16.55
N GLN A 35 11.83 -5.21 -17.42
CA GLN A 35 13.24 -5.65 -17.41
C GLN A 35 14.13 -4.78 -16.52
N LEU A 36 14.01 -3.44 -16.61
CA LEU A 36 14.91 -2.52 -15.90
C LEU A 36 14.50 -2.26 -14.46
N ARG A 37 13.20 -2.19 -14.17
CA ARG A 37 12.72 -1.84 -12.83
C ARG A 37 13.20 -2.83 -11.77
N PRO A 38 13.11 -4.17 -11.96
CA PRO A 38 13.64 -5.11 -10.97
C PRO A 38 15.13 -4.91 -10.67
N CYS A 39 15.93 -4.53 -11.66
CA CYS A 39 17.36 -4.24 -11.47
C CYS A 39 17.62 -2.95 -10.68
N LEU A 40 16.71 -1.97 -10.76
CA LEU A 40 16.87 -0.66 -10.12
C LEU A 40 16.27 -0.59 -8.71
N LEU A 41 15.20 -1.36 -8.44
CA LEU A 41 14.47 -1.32 -7.17
C LEU A 41 15.34 -1.59 -5.92
N PRO A 42 16.32 -2.53 -5.93
CA PRO A 42 17.18 -2.77 -4.78
C PRO A 42 17.99 -1.53 -4.35
N TYR A 43 18.23 -0.59 -5.27
CA TYR A 43 19.03 0.59 -5.01
C TYR A 43 18.16 1.78 -4.60
N SER A 44 18.26 2.20 -3.32
CA SER A 44 17.50 3.35 -2.79
C SER A 44 17.70 4.65 -3.58
N TRP A 45 18.94 4.91 -4.02
CA TRP A 45 19.26 6.08 -4.84
C TRP A 45 18.56 6.04 -6.21
N ALA A 46 18.44 4.86 -6.84
CA ALA A 46 17.80 4.72 -8.14
C ALA A 46 16.28 4.92 -8.03
N ARG A 47 15.65 4.38 -6.98
CA ARG A 47 14.23 4.63 -6.69
C ARG A 47 13.94 6.12 -6.52
N SER A 48 14.80 6.84 -5.81
CA SER A 48 14.68 8.30 -5.65
C SER A 48 14.87 9.04 -6.97
N LEU A 49 15.95 8.73 -7.70
CA LEU A 49 16.34 9.39 -8.95
C LEU A 49 15.28 9.22 -10.05
N PHE A 50 14.75 8.01 -10.21
CA PHE A 50 13.73 7.69 -11.22
C PHE A 50 12.30 7.77 -10.69
N ALA A 51 12.11 8.23 -9.45
CA ALA A 51 10.82 8.30 -8.77
C ALA A 51 10.00 7.00 -8.91
N LEU A 52 10.65 5.85 -8.66
CA LEU A 52 10.04 4.52 -8.71
C LEU A 52 9.14 4.34 -7.47
N LYS A 53 7.85 4.65 -7.65
CA LYS A 53 6.83 4.70 -6.60
C LYS A 53 5.55 4.00 -7.02
N ALA A 54 5.66 2.96 -7.85
CA ALA A 54 4.53 2.10 -8.13
C ALA A 54 4.19 1.30 -6.86
N ILE A 55 2.92 0.89 -6.76
CA ILE A 55 2.47 -0.04 -5.72
C ILE A 55 3.31 -1.32 -5.83
N GLY A 56 3.80 -1.85 -4.71
CA GLY A 56 4.69 -3.02 -4.68
C GLY A 56 6.19 -2.72 -4.79
N ASP A 57 6.61 -1.52 -5.23
CA ASP A 57 8.05 -1.17 -5.33
C ASP A 57 8.73 -1.03 -3.96
N TYR A 58 7.94 -0.64 -2.96
CA TYR A 58 8.43 -0.41 -1.60
C TYR A 58 8.56 -1.70 -0.80
N ARG A 59 8.15 -2.86 -1.35
CA ARG A 59 8.33 -4.17 -0.70
C ARG A 59 9.75 -4.40 -0.20
N LEU A 60 10.76 -4.00 -0.99
CA LEU A 60 12.16 -4.15 -0.60
C LEU A 60 12.52 -3.32 0.63
N VAL A 61 11.86 -2.16 0.84
CA VAL A 61 12.04 -1.38 2.08
C VAL A 61 11.58 -2.18 3.29
N TYR A 62 10.46 -2.90 3.16
CA TYR A 62 9.90 -3.71 4.23
C TYR A 62 10.71 -4.99 4.47
N LEU A 63 11.11 -5.67 3.40
CA LEU A 63 11.78 -6.96 3.46
C LEU A 63 13.24 -6.85 3.91
N SER A 64 13.98 -5.83 3.43
CA SER A 64 15.43 -5.74 3.65
C SER A 64 15.82 -4.84 4.82
N SER A 65 14.87 -4.22 5.52
CA SER A 65 15.19 -3.33 6.63
C SER A 65 15.67 -4.11 7.85
N PRO A 66 16.77 -3.70 8.50
CA PRO A 66 17.16 -4.22 9.81
C PRO A 66 16.36 -3.56 10.95
N GLU A 67 15.71 -2.42 10.68
CA GLU A 67 14.89 -1.69 11.65
C GLU A 67 13.44 -2.19 11.62
N PRO A 68 12.75 -2.22 12.78
CA PRO A 68 11.32 -2.50 12.85
C PRO A 68 10.49 -1.58 11.94
N ILE A 69 9.33 -2.03 11.48
CA ILE A 69 8.41 -1.21 10.69
C ILE A 69 7.65 -0.25 11.62
N ALA A 70 7.78 1.05 11.39
CA ALA A 70 6.99 2.06 12.06
C ALA A 70 5.59 2.13 11.44
N VAL A 71 4.59 1.58 12.13
CA VAL A 71 3.20 1.63 11.69
C VAL A 71 2.52 2.85 12.33
N GLN A 72 1.99 3.74 11.52
CA GLN A 72 1.29 4.94 11.97
C GLN A 72 -0.19 4.84 11.65
N VAL A 73 -1.02 4.74 12.67
CA VAL A 73 -2.47 4.68 12.54
C VAL A 73 -3.04 6.07 12.73
N TRP A 74 -3.59 6.63 11.67
CA TRP A 74 -4.21 7.95 11.64
C TRP A 74 -5.72 7.78 11.58
N SER A 75 -6.44 8.23 12.62
CA SER A 75 -7.90 8.07 12.70
C SER A 75 -8.62 9.36 13.10
N SER A 76 -9.89 9.47 12.73
CA SER A 76 -10.78 10.54 13.19
C SER A 76 -11.81 10.00 14.18
N ALA A 77 -12.46 10.85 14.98
CA ALA A 77 -13.46 10.41 15.96
C ALA A 77 -14.57 9.53 15.36
N ASN A 78 -14.93 9.75 14.08
CA ASN A 78 -15.97 9.01 13.37
C ASN A 78 -15.44 7.79 12.59
N ALA A 79 -14.12 7.56 12.61
CA ALA A 79 -13.45 6.52 11.86
C ALA A 79 -12.34 5.90 12.74
N GLN A 80 -12.75 5.25 13.83
CA GLN A 80 -11.81 4.59 14.74
C GLN A 80 -11.47 3.16 14.27
N PRO A 81 -10.24 2.69 14.49
CA PRO A 81 -9.84 1.30 14.26
C PRO A 81 -10.47 0.34 15.29
N ASN A 82 -10.43 -0.96 15.02
CA ASN A 82 -10.69 -1.96 16.06
C ASN A 82 -9.68 -1.83 17.24
N PRO A 83 -10.11 -1.99 18.51
CA PRO A 83 -9.21 -1.92 19.67
C PRO A 83 -8.05 -2.93 19.66
N GLU A 84 -8.22 -4.09 19.03
CA GLU A 84 -7.21 -5.15 18.95
C GLU A 84 -6.25 -5.00 17.75
N LEU A 85 -6.36 -3.89 17.00
CA LEU A 85 -5.58 -3.66 15.79
C LEU A 85 -4.08 -3.74 16.04
N ASP A 86 -3.59 -3.25 17.17
CA ASP A 86 -2.15 -3.22 17.49
C ASP A 86 -1.52 -4.61 17.57
N THR A 87 -2.12 -5.48 18.39
CA THR A 87 -1.67 -6.86 18.54
C THR A 87 -1.76 -7.61 17.21
N TRP A 88 -2.87 -7.40 16.47
CA TRP A 88 -3.09 -8.08 15.21
C TRP A 88 -2.12 -7.63 14.10
N ILE A 89 -1.88 -6.32 13.91
CA ILE A 89 -0.95 -5.83 12.88
C ILE A 89 0.47 -6.31 13.16
N THR A 90 0.89 -6.28 14.42
CA THR A 90 2.23 -6.72 14.80
C THR A 90 2.42 -8.20 14.45
N ALA A 91 1.43 -9.04 14.74
CA ALA A 91 1.43 -10.45 14.33
C ALA A 91 1.41 -10.60 12.80
N MET A 92 0.52 -9.89 12.11
CA MET A 92 0.40 -9.90 10.64
C MET A 92 1.74 -9.62 9.94
N ILE A 93 2.42 -8.54 10.32
CA ILE A 93 3.70 -8.14 9.71
C ILE A 93 4.77 -9.21 10.00
N SER A 94 4.83 -9.71 11.24
CA SER A 94 5.77 -10.76 11.62
C SER A 94 5.53 -12.06 10.85
N GLU A 95 4.29 -12.49 10.70
CA GLU A 95 3.92 -13.71 9.97
C GLU A 95 4.16 -13.58 8.46
N THR A 96 3.91 -12.40 7.87
CA THR A 96 4.00 -12.22 6.42
C THR A 96 5.44 -12.05 5.95
N ILE A 97 6.26 -11.27 6.66
CA ILE A 97 7.60 -10.87 6.20
C ILE A 97 8.70 -11.05 7.26
N GLY A 98 8.39 -11.64 8.43
CA GLY A 98 9.39 -11.91 9.47
C GLY A 98 9.89 -10.68 10.21
N GLN A 99 9.26 -9.51 10.04
CA GLN A 99 9.69 -8.25 10.64
C GLN A 99 8.91 -7.92 11.91
N THR A 100 9.51 -7.12 12.79
CA THR A 100 8.80 -6.52 13.92
C THR A 100 8.16 -5.20 13.51
N ALA A 101 7.08 -4.82 14.21
CA ALA A 101 6.39 -3.56 13.98
C ALA A 101 6.19 -2.80 15.29
N HIS A 102 6.15 -1.48 15.19
CA HIS A 102 5.80 -0.58 16.29
C HIS A 102 4.68 0.33 15.84
N LEU A 103 3.53 0.22 16.51
CA LEU A 103 2.37 1.05 16.19
C LEU A 103 2.38 2.34 17.01
N THR A 104 1.97 3.42 16.35
CA THR A 104 1.65 4.70 16.98
C THR A 104 0.31 5.20 16.46
N PHE A 105 -0.53 5.69 17.36
CA PHE A 105 -1.85 6.21 17.03
C PHE A 105 -1.81 7.74 17.01
N HIS A 106 -2.40 8.32 15.97
CA HIS A 106 -2.44 9.74 15.70
C HIS A 106 -3.86 10.16 15.33
N THR A 107 -4.21 11.39 15.65
CA THR A 107 -5.51 11.96 15.30
C THR A 107 -5.41 12.68 13.95
N LEU A 108 -6.32 12.34 13.03
CA LEU A 108 -6.55 13.12 11.82
C LEU A 108 -7.30 14.41 12.19
N THR A 109 -6.67 15.55 11.88
CA THR A 109 -7.30 16.86 11.92
C THR A 109 -8.22 17.04 10.70
N GLN A 110 -9.21 16.15 10.53
CA GLN A 110 -10.17 16.28 9.43
C GLN A 110 -11.44 16.99 9.87
N THR A 111 -11.88 17.87 8.97
CA THR A 111 -13.19 18.51 8.93
C THR A 111 -14.29 17.46 8.83
N SER A 112 -15.51 17.81 9.22
CA SER A 112 -16.72 16.97 9.33
C SER A 112 -17.25 16.36 8.02
N LEU A 113 -16.37 16.08 7.06
CA LEU A 113 -16.68 15.51 5.75
C LEU A 113 -17.00 14.02 5.90
N THR A 114 -18.08 13.61 5.23
CA THR A 114 -18.54 12.22 5.19
C THR A 114 -17.90 11.41 4.06
N SER A 115 -17.29 12.07 3.08
CA SER A 115 -16.62 11.44 1.94
C SER A 115 -15.51 12.34 1.42
N LEU A 116 -14.40 11.74 0.95
CA LEU A 116 -13.20 12.42 0.50
C LEU A 116 -12.95 12.13 -0.98
N SER A 117 -12.69 13.16 -1.76
CA SER A 117 -12.22 13.07 -3.14
C SER A 117 -10.75 12.64 -3.23
N ASP A 118 -10.30 12.22 -4.41
CA ASP A 118 -8.90 11.83 -4.65
C ASP A 118 -7.89 12.92 -4.29
N SER A 119 -8.24 14.20 -4.52
CA SER A 119 -7.38 15.33 -4.16
C SER A 119 -7.27 15.50 -2.64
N GLU A 120 -8.36 15.26 -1.92
CA GLU A 120 -8.40 15.29 -0.45
C GLU A 120 -7.64 14.11 0.14
N LEU A 121 -7.80 12.89 -0.40
CA LEU A 121 -7.01 11.72 -0.01
C LEU A 121 -5.51 11.97 -0.20
N LYS A 122 -5.12 12.52 -1.35
CA LYS A 122 -3.73 12.93 -1.63
C LYS A 122 -3.26 14.03 -0.69
N GLN A 123 -4.12 14.97 -0.31
CA GLN A 123 -3.78 16.00 0.67
C GLN A 123 -3.55 15.39 2.06
N THR A 124 -4.41 14.46 2.49
CA THR A 124 -4.23 13.72 3.74
C THR A 124 -2.90 12.96 3.76
N LEU A 125 -2.51 12.33 2.65
CA LEU A 125 -1.18 11.69 2.55
C LEU A 125 -0.03 12.68 2.74
N LYS A 126 -0.16 13.92 2.25
CA LYS A 126 0.89 14.94 2.39
C LYS A 126 0.99 15.44 3.83
N THR A 127 -0.14 15.66 4.51
CA THR A 127 -0.18 16.20 5.87
C THR A 127 0.18 15.16 6.94
N THR A 128 0.07 13.87 6.63
CA THR A 128 0.42 12.75 7.53
C THR A 128 1.79 12.14 7.22
N ARG A 129 2.60 12.83 6.42
CA ARG A 129 3.92 12.32 6.03
C ARG A 129 4.83 12.26 7.27
N PRO A 130 5.54 11.15 7.51
CA PRO A 130 6.40 11.03 8.69
C PRO A 130 7.56 12.02 8.61
N SER A 131 7.92 12.59 9.76
CA SER A 131 9.07 13.49 9.92
C SER A 131 10.40 12.79 9.67
N ASN A 132 10.49 11.49 10.02
CA ASN A 132 11.66 10.67 9.75
C ASN A 132 11.37 9.67 8.61
N GLN A 133 12.15 9.74 7.53
CA GLN A 133 12.06 8.83 6.38
C GLN A 133 13.15 7.75 6.38
N SER A 134 14.01 7.70 7.40
CA SER A 134 15.10 6.70 7.47
C SER A 134 14.59 5.29 7.76
N GLN A 135 13.51 5.17 8.53
CA GLN A 135 12.91 3.91 8.95
C GLN A 135 11.79 3.48 7.98
N PRO A 136 11.63 2.17 7.68
CA PRO A 136 10.44 1.66 7.00
C PRO A 136 9.17 2.07 7.75
N HIS A 137 8.19 2.60 7.03
CA HIS A 137 6.92 2.98 7.63
C HIS A 137 5.73 2.51 6.80
N LEU A 138 4.65 2.23 7.51
CA LEU A 138 3.34 1.92 6.95
C LEU A 138 2.33 2.86 7.60
N ARG A 139 1.57 3.58 6.80
CA ARG A 139 0.51 4.47 7.28
C ARG A 139 -0.84 3.82 7.06
N LEU A 140 -1.62 3.68 8.12
CA LEU A 140 -3.03 3.28 8.03
C LEU A 140 -3.89 4.52 8.27
N LEU A 141 -4.61 4.97 7.25
CA LEU A 141 -5.42 6.16 7.29
C LEU A 141 -6.90 5.78 7.32
N TYR A 142 -7.50 5.89 8.49
CA TYR A 142 -8.92 5.64 8.70
C TYR A 142 -9.71 6.90 8.36
N VAL A 143 -10.44 6.84 7.26
CA VAL A 143 -11.29 7.92 6.76
C VAL A 143 -12.71 7.40 6.53
N PRO A 144 -13.74 8.26 6.55
CA PRO A 144 -15.12 7.80 6.41
C PRO A 144 -15.38 7.04 5.11
N GLN A 145 -15.10 7.65 3.95
CA GLN A 145 -15.40 7.07 2.64
C GLN A 145 -14.58 7.76 1.54
N SER A 146 -14.32 7.05 0.43
CA SER A 146 -13.86 7.65 -0.83
C SER A 146 -15.05 8.06 -1.71
N ALA A 147 -14.97 9.24 -2.32
CA ALA A 147 -15.98 9.72 -3.28
C ALA A 147 -15.87 8.99 -4.64
N THR A 148 -14.68 8.52 -5.01
CA THR A 148 -14.41 7.86 -6.29
C THR A 148 -14.55 6.34 -6.21
N LEU A 149 -14.31 5.77 -5.03
CA LEU A 149 -14.43 4.33 -4.72
C LEU A 149 -15.41 4.09 -3.57
N PRO A 150 -16.70 4.46 -3.72
CA PRO A 150 -17.64 4.50 -2.60
C PRO A 150 -18.01 3.12 -2.05
N THR A 151 -17.73 2.05 -2.80
CA THR A 151 -18.03 0.65 -2.42
C THR A 151 -16.82 -0.11 -1.90
N ASN A 152 -15.63 0.49 -1.91
CA ASN A 152 -14.42 -0.16 -1.44
C ASN A 152 -14.32 -0.05 0.08
N ALA A 153 -13.73 -1.06 0.72
CA ALA A 153 -13.40 -1.01 2.14
C ALA A 153 -12.00 -0.44 2.40
N GLY A 154 -11.11 -0.52 1.42
CA GLY A 154 -9.76 0.04 1.48
C GLY A 154 -9.22 0.39 0.10
N ALA A 155 -8.04 1.02 0.09
CA ALA A 155 -7.26 1.27 -1.12
C ALA A 155 -5.81 1.63 -0.78
N VAL A 156 -4.88 1.23 -1.64
CA VAL A 156 -3.50 1.76 -1.67
C VAL A 156 -3.39 2.89 -2.70
N LEU A 157 -3.08 4.10 -2.22
CA LEU A 157 -2.84 5.28 -3.08
C LEU A 157 -1.39 5.77 -3.06
N SER A 158 -0.57 5.26 -2.13
CA SER A 158 0.88 5.49 -2.12
C SER A 158 1.62 4.24 -1.67
N PRO A 159 2.91 4.09 -2.02
CA PRO A 159 3.69 2.86 -1.71
C PRO A 159 3.89 2.54 -0.23
N ASP A 160 3.44 3.41 0.66
CA ASP A 160 3.63 3.36 2.11
C ASP A 160 2.34 3.60 2.90
N ALA A 161 1.18 3.60 2.24
CA ALA A 161 -0.07 3.94 2.89
C ALA A 161 -1.27 3.11 2.40
N ILE A 162 -2.07 2.69 3.37
CA ILE A 162 -3.36 2.03 3.18
C ILE A 162 -4.44 2.96 3.71
N PHE A 163 -5.43 3.26 2.88
CA PHE A 163 -6.66 3.90 3.31
C PHE A 163 -7.67 2.84 3.73
N ILE A 164 -8.35 3.09 4.85
CA ILE A 164 -9.44 2.25 5.37
C ILE A 164 -10.71 3.09 5.40
N PHE A 165 -11.72 2.67 4.66
CA PHE A 165 -13.00 3.36 4.48
C PHE A 165 -14.03 2.84 5.47
N THR A 166 -14.09 3.47 6.65
CA THR A 166 -14.85 2.95 7.79
C THR A 166 -16.35 2.92 7.56
N GLN A 167 -16.91 3.81 6.75
CA GLN A 167 -18.34 3.81 6.43
C GLN A 167 -18.74 2.53 5.70
N THR A 168 -17.97 2.10 4.70
CA THR A 168 -18.21 0.85 3.97
C THR A 168 -18.14 -0.34 4.92
N ILE A 169 -17.08 -0.42 5.73
CA ILE A 169 -16.91 -1.50 6.72
C ILE A 169 -18.10 -1.53 7.69
N ASN A 170 -18.49 -0.38 8.25
CA ASN A 170 -19.59 -0.27 9.19
C ASN A 170 -20.95 -0.66 8.57
N GLN A 171 -21.20 -0.29 7.31
CA GLN A 171 -22.44 -0.66 6.60
C GLN A 171 -22.58 -2.16 6.35
N LEU A 172 -21.45 -2.86 6.23
CA LEU A 172 -21.38 -4.31 6.04
C LEU A 172 -21.38 -5.09 7.36
N SER A 173 -21.13 -4.41 8.47
CA SER A 173 -20.93 -5.05 9.77
C SER A 173 -22.18 -5.01 10.63
N GLU A 174 -22.68 -6.19 11.01
CA GLU A 174 -23.80 -6.32 11.95
C GLU A 174 -23.32 -6.42 13.40
N THR A 175 -22.05 -6.76 13.61
CA THR A 175 -21.41 -6.92 14.92
C THR A 175 -19.97 -6.42 14.88
N ASP A 176 -19.40 -6.13 16.05
CA ASP A 176 -17.99 -5.72 16.17
C ASP A 176 -17.01 -6.81 15.69
N LEU A 177 -17.36 -8.08 15.87
CA LEU A 177 -16.57 -9.20 15.37
C LEU A 177 -16.51 -9.23 13.84
N VAL A 178 -17.65 -9.01 13.19
CA VAL A 178 -17.72 -8.93 11.71
C VAL A 178 -16.95 -7.71 11.22
N ARG A 179 -17.09 -6.56 11.90
CA ARG A 179 -16.34 -5.34 11.62
C ARG A 179 -14.83 -5.59 11.67
N ALA A 180 -14.35 -6.22 12.74
CA ALA A 180 -12.95 -6.61 12.92
C ALA A 180 -12.47 -7.49 11.76
N LYS A 181 -13.25 -8.52 11.39
CA LYS A 181 -12.88 -9.45 10.32
C LYS A 181 -12.77 -8.75 8.95
N ILE A 182 -13.70 -7.85 8.62
CA ILE A 182 -13.65 -7.08 7.37
C ILE A 182 -12.44 -6.13 7.38
N GLU A 183 -12.19 -5.44 8.49
CA GLU A 183 -11.05 -4.53 8.65
C GLU A 183 -9.71 -5.29 8.48
N GLN A 184 -9.56 -6.43 9.15
CA GLN A 184 -8.37 -7.30 9.04
C GLN A 184 -8.17 -7.82 7.61
N SER A 185 -9.25 -8.33 6.99
CA SER A 185 -9.22 -8.83 5.61
C SER A 185 -8.81 -7.73 4.63
N THR A 186 -9.37 -6.52 4.79
CA THR A 186 -9.04 -5.34 3.99
C THR A 186 -7.58 -4.94 4.16
N ILE A 187 -7.11 -4.76 5.41
CA ILE A 187 -5.73 -4.34 5.67
C ILE A 187 -4.74 -5.36 5.10
N MET A 188 -5.00 -6.65 5.29
CA MET A 188 -4.11 -7.71 4.80
C MET A 188 -4.12 -7.77 3.25
N HIS A 189 -5.26 -7.54 2.60
CA HIS A 189 -5.35 -7.45 1.12
C HIS A 189 -4.51 -6.29 0.57
N GLU A 190 -4.71 -5.09 1.13
CA GLU A 190 -3.97 -3.88 0.73
C GLU A 190 -2.48 -3.98 1.08
N TRP A 191 -2.14 -4.66 2.18
CA TRP A 191 -0.75 -5.00 2.53
C TRP A 191 -0.13 -5.90 1.46
N GLY A 192 -0.87 -6.86 0.92
CA GLY A 192 -0.44 -7.71 -0.19
C GLY A 192 -0.06 -6.88 -1.42
N HIS A 193 -0.87 -5.89 -1.79
CA HIS A 193 -0.53 -4.95 -2.86
C HIS A 193 0.75 -4.16 -2.57
N LEU A 194 0.94 -3.67 -1.35
CA LEU A 194 2.18 -3.00 -0.95
C LEU A 194 3.41 -3.91 -1.03
N LEU A 195 3.23 -5.22 -0.82
CA LEU A 195 4.25 -6.24 -1.02
C LEU A 195 4.43 -6.66 -2.49
N GLY A 196 3.59 -6.16 -3.40
CA GLY A 196 3.67 -6.43 -4.84
C GLY A 196 2.88 -7.64 -5.31
N LEU A 197 1.89 -8.10 -4.52
CA LEU A 197 0.93 -9.09 -4.98
C LEU A 197 -0.13 -8.43 -5.89
N ASP A 198 -0.39 -9.10 -7.01
CA ASP A 198 -1.51 -8.80 -7.89
C ASP A 198 -2.77 -9.56 -7.47
N HIS A 199 -3.92 -9.17 -8.03
CA HIS A 199 -5.16 -9.90 -7.82
C HIS A 199 -5.10 -11.35 -8.33
N ILE A 200 -5.75 -12.26 -7.61
CA ILE A 200 -5.90 -13.67 -7.96
C ILE A 200 -7.38 -14.03 -8.12
N ASN A 201 -7.70 -14.78 -9.18
CA ASN A 201 -9.07 -15.18 -9.52
C ASN A 201 -9.62 -16.35 -8.68
N GLN A 202 -9.07 -16.59 -7.48
CA GLN A 202 -9.54 -17.64 -6.57
C GLN A 202 -10.36 -17.02 -5.43
N ALA A 203 -11.64 -17.34 -5.36
CA ALA A 203 -12.55 -16.71 -4.40
C ALA A 203 -12.08 -16.89 -2.95
N ASN A 204 -11.48 -18.01 -2.56
CA ASN A 204 -11.08 -18.23 -1.16
C ASN A 204 -9.72 -17.60 -0.79
N CYS A 205 -9.05 -16.95 -1.74
CA CYS A 205 -7.78 -16.28 -1.56
C CYS A 205 -7.99 -14.82 -1.17
N LEU A 206 -7.02 -14.25 -0.46
CA LEU A 206 -7.13 -12.92 0.11
C LEU A 206 -7.04 -11.81 -0.95
N MET A 207 -6.13 -11.97 -1.91
CA MET A 207 -5.92 -11.11 -3.08
C MET A 207 -7.02 -11.26 -4.14
N ASN A 208 -8.17 -11.82 -3.80
CA ASN A 208 -9.32 -11.79 -4.69
C ASN A 208 -10.00 -10.42 -4.63
N GLU A 209 -10.36 -9.87 -5.79
CA GLU A 209 -11.04 -8.56 -5.93
C GLU A 209 -12.31 -8.42 -5.06
N ARG A 210 -12.98 -9.53 -4.72
CA ARG A 210 -14.16 -9.50 -3.83
C ARG A 210 -13.86 -9.02 -2.39
N VAL A 211 -12.59 -9.04 -1.98
CA VAL A 211 -12.14 -8.56 -0.66
C VAL A 211 -11.97 -7.04 -0.67
N GLU A 212 -11.77 -6.43 -1.85
CA GLU A 212 -11.68 -4.99 -2.03
C GLU A 212 -13.08 -4.36 -2.24
N VAL A 213 -13.88 -4.97 -3.13
CA VAL A 213 -15.16 -4.45 -3.60
C VAL A 213 -16.33 -5.27 -3.06
N PHE A 214 -16.94 -4.80 -1.97
CA PHE A 214 -18.00 -5.54 -1.29
C PHE A 214 -19.39 -5.42 -1.93
N GLY A 215 -19.63 -4.37 -2.73
CA GLY A 215 -20.96 -4.07 -3.30
C GLY A 215 -22.10 -4.15 -2.26
N ASN A 216 -23.34 -4.32 -2.71
CA ASN A 216 -24.49 -4.56 -1.82
C ASN A 216 -24.54 -6.01 -1.26
N ARG A 217 -23.42 -6.75 -1.23
CA ARG A 217 -23.42 -8.22 -1.02
C ARG A 217 -23.02 -8.63 0.40
N ARG A 218 -23.92 -8.43 1.37
CA ARG A 218 -23.75 -8.87 2.78
C ARG A 218 -23.41 -10.36 2.93
N PHE A 219 -23.89 -11.23 2.03
CA PHE A 219 -23.72 -12.69 2.12
C PHE A 219 -22.29 -13.19 1.90
N GLN A 220 -21.36 -12.34 1.45
CA GLN A 220 -19.97 -12.74 1.17
C GLN A 220 -19.05 -12.68 2.39
N ILE A 221 -19.55 -12.11 3.50
CA ILE A 221 -18.76 -11.74 4.68
C ILE A 221 -18.43 -12.96 5.56
N ILE A 222 -19.29 -13.97 5.57
CA ILE A 222 -19.14 -15.17 6.43
C ILE A 222 -17.80 -15.89 6.13
N ASN A 223 -17.39 -15.91 4.86
CA ASN A 223 -16.16 -16.57 4.38
C ASN A 223 -15.12 -15.57 3.85
N LEU A 224 -14.94 -14.43 4.53
CA LEU A 224 -13.80 -13.57 4.23
C LEU A 224 -12.49 -14.19 4.71
N PRO A 225 -11.49 -14.36 3.83
CA PRO A 225 -10.16 -14.78 4.24
C PRO A 225 -9.48 -13.65 5.01
N THR A 226 -8.71 -14.02 6.03
CA THR A 226 -7.86 -13.10 6.82
C THR A 226 -6.39 -13.52 6.77
N GLN A 227 -6.07 -14.48 5.90
CA GLN A 227 -4.75 -15.05 5.73
C GLN A 227 -4.51 -15.28 4.25
N TYR A 228 -3.25 -15.19 3.83
CA TYR A 228 -2.85 -15.51 2.48
C TYR A 228 -3.03 -17.01 2.21
N CYS A 229 -3.60 -17.34 1.06
CA CYS A 229 -3.70 -18.72 0.59
C CYS A 229 -2.32 -19.24 0.10
N PRO A 230 -2.14 -20.56 -0.10
CA PRO A 230 -0.85 -21.12 -0.48
C PRO A 230 -0.22 -20.52 -1.74
N GLU A 231 -1.04 -20.12 -2.72
CA GLU A 231 -0.57 -19.47 -3.94
C GLU A 231 0.00 -18.07 -3.68
N GLU A 232 -0.65 -17.28 -2.83
CA GLU A 232 -0.19 -15.94 -2.43
C GLU A 232 1.11 -16.03 -1.63
N LEU A 233 1.18 -16.99 -0.69
CA LEU A 233 2.40 -17.26 0.07
C LEU A 233 3.55 -17.77 -0.83
N TYR A 234 3.23 -18.46 -1.93
CA TYR A 234 4.23 -18.85 -2.93
C TYR A 234 4.75 -17.62 -3.68
N GLN A 235 3.85 -16.74 -4.15
CA GLN A 235 4.23 -15.49 -4.82
C GLN A 235 5.08 -14.58 -3.92
N LEU A 236 4.68 -14.38 -2.65
CA LEU A 236 5.45 -13.60 -1.67
C LEU A 236 6.87 -14.13 -1.50
N ARG A 237 7.04 -15.45 -1.40
CA ARG A 237 8.37 -16.06 -1.28
C ARG A 237 9.25 -15.81 -2.51
N HIS A 238 8.69 -15.90 -3.71
CA HIS A 238 9.44 -15.64 -4.94
C HIS A 238 9.78 -14.16 -5.12
N LEU A 239 8.95 -13.25 -4.60
CA LEU A 239 9.26 -11.83 -4.56
C LEU A 239 10.42 -11.49 -3.63
N ASN A 240 10.73 -12.36 -2.66
CA ASN A 240 11.82 -12.18 -1.69
C ASN A 240 13.16 -12.76 -2.15
N GLU A 241 13.17 -13.56 -3.22
CA GLU A 241 14.38 -14.20 -3.78
C GLU A 241 15.12 -13.30 -4.81
N ILE A 242 14.56 -12.12 -5.10
CA ILE A 242 15.08 -11.11 -6.06
C ILE A 242 15.75 -9.97 -5.30
#